data_AF-A0A0H3PUV2-F1
#
_entry.id   AF-A0A0H3PUV2-F1
#
_cell.length_a   1.000
_cell.length_b   1.000
_cell.length_c   1.000
_cell.angle_alpha   90.00
_cell.angle_beta   90.00
_cell.angle_gamma   90.00
#
_symmetry.space_group_name_H-M   'P 1'
#
loop_
_entity.id
_entity.type
_entity.pdbx_description
1 polymer ?
#
loop_
_entity_poly.entity_id
_entity_poly.type
_entity_poly.pdbx_seq_one_letter_code
_entity_poly.pdbx_strand_id
1 'polypeptide(L)'
;MMRIVTAAVMASTLAVSSLSHAAEVGSGDNWHPGEELTQRSTQSHMFDGISLTEHQRQQMRDLMQQARHEQPPVNVSELETMHRLVTAENFDENAVRAQAEKMANEQIARQVEMAKVRNQMYRLLTPEQQAVLNEKHQQRMEQLRDVTQWQKSSSLKLLSSSNSRSQ
;
A
#
# COMPACT_ATOMS: atom_id res chain seq x y z
N MET A 1 -28.37 -6.22 -54.19
CA MET A 1 -27.72 -5.29 -53.25
C MET A 1 -27.46 -6.03 -51.94
N MET A 2 -26.20 -6.19 -51.53
CA MET A 2 -25.84 -6.72 -50.20
C MET A 2 -24.72 -5.85 -49.62
N ARG A 3 -24.93 -5.43 -48.37
CA ARG A 3 -24.05 -4.58 -47.56
C ARG A 3 -22.87 -5.43 -47.07
N ILE A 4 -21.64 -4.93 -47.24
CA ILE A 4 -20.43 -5.56 -46.71
C ILE A 4 -20.09 -4.83 -45.41
N VAL A 5 -20.08 -5.56 -44.29
CA VAL A 5 -19.61 -5.07 -42.99
C VAL A 5 -18.29 -5.78 -42.71
N THR A 6 -17.19 -5.05 -42.79
CA THR A 6 -15.83 -5.57 -42.58
C THR A 6 -15.52 -5.52 -41.09
N ALA A 7 -15.45 -6.67 -40.42
CA ALA A 7 -14.96 -6.79 -39.05
C ALA A 7 -13.42 -6.89 -39.07
N ALA A 8 -12.73 -5.98 -38.38
CA ALA A 8 -11.28 -6.03 -38.20
C ALA A 8 -10.96 -6.76 -36.89
N VAL A 9 -10.36 -7.95 -36.99
CA VAL A 9 -9.81 -8.71 -35.86
C VAL A 9 -8.35 -8.31 -35.70
N MET A 10 -8.03 -7.55 -34.66
CA MET A 10 -6.65 -7.22 -34.29
C MET A 10 -6.08 -8.36 -33.45
N ALA A 11 -5.28 -9.22 -34.09
CA ALA A 11 -4.47 -10.23 -33.41
C ALA A 11 -3.22 -9.54 -32.83
N SER A 12 -3.16 -9.37 -31.51
CA SER A 12 -1.96 -8.89 -30.83
C SER A 12 -1.14 -10.08 -30.32
N THR A 13 0.00 -10.32 -30.95
CA THR A 13 1.01 -11.27 -30.51
C THR A 13 1.72 -10.72 -29.27
N LEU A 14 1.42 -11.28 -28.09
CA LEU A 14 2.21 -11.04 -26.88
C LEU A 14 3.41 -11.99 -26.88
N ALA A 15 4.61 -11.43 -27.05
CA ALA A 15 5.86 -12.16 -26.82
C ALA A 15 6.11 -12.24 -25.30
N VAL A 16 5.97 -13.43 -24.75
CA VAL A 16 6.25 -13.75 -23.34
C VAL A 16 7.74 -14.03 -23.19
N SER A 17 8.47 -13.15 -22.50
CA SER A 17 9.83 -13.42 -22.01
C SER A 17 9.75 -14.03 -20.60
N SER A 18 10.07 -15.32 -20.48
CA SER A 18 10.06 -16.07 -19.22
C SER A 18 11.35 -15.84 -18.42
N LEU A 19 11.25 -15.26 -17.22
CA LEU A 19 12.16 -15.61 -16.11
C LEU A 19 11.41 -16.54 -15.17
N SER A 20 11.93 -17.76 -15.03
CA SER A 20 11.37 -18.83 -14.21
C SER A 20 11.42 -18.47 -12.71
N HIS A 21 10.25 -18.34 -12.09
CA HIS A 21 10.02 -18.73 -10.70
C HIS A 21 8.75 -19.57 -10.68
N ALA A 22 8.89 -20.83 -10.29
CA ALA A 22 7.81 -21.79 -10.21
C ALA A 22 7.04 -21.60 -8.90
N ALA A 23 5.89 -20.94 -9.00
CA ALA A 23 4.65 -21.22 -8.26
C ALA A 23 3.55 -20.37 -8.89
N GLU A 24 2.76 -21.06 -9.70
CA GLU A 24 1.42 -20.82 -10.26
C GLU A 24 0.63 -19.52 -9.93
N VAL A 25 -0.05 -19.04 -11.00
CA VAL A 25 -1.14 -18.05 -11.09
C VAL A 25 -0.74 -16.57 -11.15
N GLY A 26 -0.64 -16.08 -12.39
CA GLY A 26 -0.60 -14.66 -12.72
C GLY A 26 -1.99 -14.09 -13.00
N SER A 27 -2.29 -12.95 -12.39
CA SER A 27 -3.06 -11.84 -12.97
C SER A 27 -2.80 -10.61 -12.10
N GLY A 28 -2.51 -9.47 -12.74
CA GLY A 28 -1.90 -8.31 -12.11
C GLY A 28 -2.72 -7.65 -11.00
N ASP A 29 -2.33 -7.90 -9.74
CA ASP A 29 -2.83 -7.19 -8.58
C ASP A 29 -1.95 -5.97 -8.28
N ASN A 30 -2.20 -4.86 -8.97
CA ASN A 30 -1.78 -3.53 -8.49
C ASN A 30 -3.01 -2.69 -8.13
N TRP A 31 -3.90 -3.27 -7.31
CA TRP A 31 -4.94 -2.53 -6.59
C TRP A 31 -4.37 -1.88 -5.36
N HIS A 32 -3.42 -0.94 -5.56
CA HIS A 32 -2.69 -0.16 -4.55
C HIS A 32 -2.94 -0.56 -3.08
N PRO A 33 -2.46 -1.74 -2.64
CA PRO A 33 -2.20 -1.94 -1.23
C PRO A 33 -0.85 -1.31 -0.89
N GLY A 34 -0.13 -0.71 -1.85
CA GLY A 34 1.22 -0.17 -1.69
C GLY A 34 1.30 0.98 -0.68
N GLU A 35 0.34 1.92 -0.67
CA GLU A 35 0.30 2.96 0.36
C GLU A 35 -0.13 2.36 1.71
N GLU A 36 -1.08 1.43 1.74
CA GLU A 36 -1.49 0.81 3.00
C GLU A 36 -0.43 -0.12 3.59
N LEU A 37 0.31 -0.87 2.76
CA LEU A 37 1.42 -1.74 3.16
C LEU A 37 2.64 -0.92 3.56
N THR A 38 2.96 0.17 2.85
CA THR A 38 4.04 1.08 3.26
C THR A 38 3.66 1.82 4.54
N GLN A 39 2.41 2.26 4.70
CA GLN A 39 1.95 2.93 5.91
C GLN A 39 1.82 1.94 7.09
N ARG A 40 1.32 0.72 6.86
CA ARG A 40 1.23 -0.35 7.87
C ARG A 40 2.59 -0.89 8.27
N SER A 41 3.52 -1.05 7.33
CA SER A 41 4.91 -1.42 7.64
C SER A 41 5.62 -0.28 8.38
N THR A 42 5.65 0.93 7.84
CA THR A 42 6.33 2.07 8.49
C THR A 42 5.77 2.38 9.88
N GLN A 43 4.47 2.19 10.11
CA GLN A 43 3.84 2.39 11.41
C GLN A 43 4.03 1.21 12.37
N SER A 44 4.09 -0.04 11.89
CA SER A 44 4.40 -1.20 12.76
C SER A 44 5.84 -1.16 13.28
N HIS A 45 6.74 -0.51 12.53
CA HIS A 45 8.16 -0.41 12.84
C HIS A 45 8.54 0.89 13.58
N MET A 46 7.58 1.64 14.12
CA MET A 46 7.87 2.94 14.79
C MET A 46 8.85 2.81 15.97
N PHE A 47 8.73 1.74 16.76
CA PHE A 47 9.54 1.52 17.97
C PHE A 47 10.75 0.59 17.75
N ASP A 48 11.05 0.25 16.49
CA ASP A 48 12.12 -0.68 16.17
C ASP A 48 13.50 -0.07 16.46
N GLY A 49 14.34 -0.86 17.15
CA GLY A 49 15.68 -0.43 17.54
C GLY A 49 15.72 0.54 18.72
N ILE A 50 14.62 0.72 19.45
CA ILE A 50 14.61 1.39 20.75
C ILE A 50 14.88 0.35 21.85
N SER A 51 15.89 0.60 22.69
CA SER A 51 16.20 -0.25 23.83
C SER A 51 15.16 -0.05 24.93
N LEU A 52 14.20 -0.98 25.03
CA LEU A 52 13.13 -0.97 26.03
C LEU A 52 13.49 -1.84 27.24
N THR A 53 13.09 -1.39 28.42
CA THR A 53 13.05 -2.25 29.61
C THR A 53 12.03 -3.38 29.43
N GLU A 54 12.14 -4.48 30.18
CA GLU A 54 11.15 -5.56 30.12
C GLU A 54 9.75 -5.06 30.44
N HIS A 55 9.64 -4.21 31.46
CA HIS A 55 8.36 -3.63 31.87
C HIS A 55 7.73 -2.78 30.76
N GLN A 56 8.48 -1.86 30.14
CA GLN A 56 7.98 -1.07 29.00
C GLN A 56 7.56 -1.98 27.84
N ARG A 57 8.35 -3.02 27.54
CA ARG A 57 8.05 -3.95 26.45
C ARG A 57 6.75 -4.71 26.70
N GLN A 58 6.51 -5.14 27.94
CA GLN A 58 5.27 -5.79 28.33
C GLN A 58 4.07 -4.84 28.16
N GLN A 59 4.15 -3.63 28.71
CA GLN A 59 3.08 -2.63 28.58
C GLN A 59 2.76 -2.30 27.12
N MET A 60 3.80 -2.15 26.29
CA MET A 60 3.64 -1.90 24.86
C MET A 60 3.00 -3.08 24.11
N ARG A 61 3.33 -4.33 24.48
CA ARG A 61 2.66 -5.51 23.93
C ARG A 61 1.19 -5.54 24.31
N ASP A 62 0.87 -5.29 25.58
CA ASP A 62 -0.50 -5.33 26.08
C ASP A 62 -1.37 -4.27 25.39
N LEU A 63 -0.86 -3.04 25.26
CA LEU A 63 -1.54 -1.96 24.52
C LEU A 63 -1.80 -2.35 23.06
N MET A 64 -0.81 -2.93 22.37
CA MET A 64 -0.97 -3.34 20.97
C MET A 64 -1.92 -4.53 20.80
N GLN A 65 -1.93 -5.47 21.76
CA GLN A 65 -2.86 -6.60 21.74
C GLN A 65 -4.30 -6.13 21.96
N GLN A 66 -4.51 -5.25 22.94
CA GLN A 66 -5.82 -4.64 23.18
C GLN A 66 -6.30 -3.88 21.94
N ALA A 67 -5.44 -3.05 21.36
CA ALA A 67 -5.78 -2.28 20.16
C ALA A 67 -6.14 -3.15 18.94
N ARG A 68 -5.53 -4.34 18.82
CA ARG A 68 -5.86 -5.32 17.77
C ARG A 68 -7.20 -5.99 18.03
N HIS A 69 -7.56 -6.19 19.30
CA HIS A 69 -8.85 -6.77 19.68
C HIS A 69 -10.00 -5.78 19.47
N GLU A 70 -9.78 -4.51 19.78
CA GLU A 70 -10.78 -3.45 19.60
C GLU A 70 -10.93 -2.99 18.14
N GLN A 71 -9.91 -3.22 17.30
CA GLN A 71 -10.00 -2.89 15.89
C GLN A 71 -10.92 -3.86 15.14
N PRO A 72 -11.91 -3.34 14.40
CA PRO A 72 -12.73 -4.17 13.52
C PRO A 72 -11.83 -4.90 12.51
N PRO A 73 -12.09 -6.20 12.24
CA PRO A 73 -11.40 -6.91 11.19
C PRO A 73 -11.66 -6.25 9.83
N VAL A 74 -10.78 -6.49 8.86
CA VAL A 74 -10.95 -6.00 7.49
C VAL A 74 -12.27 -6.54 6.92
N ASN A 75 -13.09 -5.65 6.37
CA ASN A 75 -14.39 -6.00 5.82
C ASN A 75 -14.23 -6.70 4.45
N VAL A 76 -14.19 -8.03 4.47
CA VAL A 76 -13.98 -8.85 3.26
C VAL A 76 -15.07 -8.61 2.21
N SER A 77 -16.31 -8.32 2.64
CA SER A 77 -17.40 -8.01 1.71
C SER A 77 -17.13 -6.75 0.87
N GLU A 78 -16.41 -5.77 1.43
CA GLU A 78 -16.04 -4.56 0.70
C GLU A 78 -14.94 -4.83 -0.32
N LEU A 79 -14.00 -5.73 0.00
CA LEU A 79 -12.97 -6.19 -0.94
C LEU A 79 -13.57 -6.95 -2.11
N GLU A 80 -14.51 -7.87 -1.84
CA GLU A 80 -15.24 -8.59 -2.89
C GLU A 80 -16.07 -7.63 -3.76
N THR A 81 -16.70 -6.62 -3.15
CA THR A 81 -17.47 -5.62 -3.89
C THR A 81 -16.56 -4.81 -4.81
N MET A 82 -15.41 -4.36 -4.32
CA MET A 82 -14.41 -3.70 -5.15
C MET A 82 -13.98 -4.64 -6.29
N HIS A 83 -13.61 -5.89 -6.00
CA HIS A 83 -13.21 -6.85 -7.02
C HIS A 83 -14.27 -7.04 -8.14
N ARG A 84 -15.56 -7.09 -7.78
CA ARG A 84 -16.65 -7.16 -8.78
C ARG A 84 -16.73 -5.91 -9.65
N LEU A 85 -16.57 -4.72 -9.08
CA LEU A 85 -16.59 -3.47 -9.85
C LEU A 85 -15.42 -3.38 -10.84
N VAL A 86 -14.28 -3.94 -10.46
CA VAL A 86 -13.05 -3.96 -11.27
C VAL A 86 -13.12 -4.97 -12.41
N THR A 87 -13.76 -6.11 -12.17
CA THR A 87 -13.91 -7.20 -13.14
C THR A 87 -15.19 -7.07 -13.97
N ALA A 88 -15.95 -5.99 -13.80
CA ALA A 88 -17.17 -5.72 -14.55
C ALA A 88 -16.87 -5.51 -16.05
N GLU A 89 -17.79 -5.93 -16.90
CA GLU A 89 -17.69 -5.77 -18.36
C GLU A 89 -17.61 -4.29 -18.79
N ASN A 90 -18.36 -3.43 -18.10
CA ASN A 90 -18.30 -1.97 -18.25
C ASN A 90 -17.82 -1.33 -16.95
N PHE A 91 -16.83 -0.46 -17.06
CA PHE A 91 -16.27 0.25 -15.91
C PHE A 91 -17.22 1.35 -15.42
N ASP A 92 -17.67 1.26 -14.18
CA ASP A 92 -18.45 2.29 -13.50
C ASP A 92 -17.57 3.06 -12.51
N GLU A 93 -17.05 4.21 -12.98
CA GLU A 93 -16.20 5.09 -12.18
C GLU A 93 -16.89 5.60 -10.91
N ASN A 94 -18.20 5.85 -10.97
CA ASN A 94 -18.95 6.39 -9.83
C ASN A 94 -19.14 5.32 -8.75
N ALA A 95 -19.46 4.09 -9.16
CA ALA A 95 -19.56 2.96 -8.23
C ALA A 95 -18.21 2.66 -7.57
N VAL A 96 -17.11 2.67 -8.34
CA VAL A 96 -15.75 2.47 -7.81
C VAL A 96 -15.39 3.58 -6.82
N ARG A 97 -15.67 4.85 -7.15
CA ARG A 97 -15.42 5.99 -6.24
C ARG A 97 -16.19 5.83 -4.93
N ALA A 98 -17.49 5.53 -4.99
CA ALA A 98 -18.31 5.36 -3.79
C ALA A 98 -17.82 4.19 -2.92
N GLN A 99 -17.40 3.08 -3.54
CA GLN A 99 -16.84 1.94 -2.81
C GLN A 99 -15.49 2.29 -2.17
N ALA A 100 -14.64 3.05 -2.86
CA ALA A 100 -13.36 3.51 -2.33
C ALA A 100 -13.53 4.48 -1.15
N GLU A 101 -14.48 5.42 -1.22
CA GLU A 101 -14.81 6.34 -0.13
C GLU A 101 -15.28 5.58 1.12
N LYS A 102 -16.10 4.54 0.94
CA LYS A 102 -16.56 3.69 2.04
C LYS A 102 -15.39 2.99 2.75
N MET A 103 -14.52 2.35 1.98
CA MET A 103 -13.33 1.67 2.51
C MET A 103 -12.36 2.66 3.17
N ALA A 104 -12.19 3.86 2.60
CA ALA A 104 -11.35 4.92 3.15
C ALA A 104 -11.86 5.39 4.53
N ASN A 105 -13.16 5.54 4.71
CA ASN A 105 -13.74 5.92 6.00
C ASN A 105 -13.44 4.89 7.10
N GLU A 106 -13.54 3.59 6.80
CA GLU A 106 -13.14 2.56 7.75
C GLU A 106 -11.62 2.63 8.06
N GLN A 107 -10.81 2.89 7.04
CA GLN A 107 -9.36 2.99 7.19
C GLN A 107 -8.95 4.18 8.05
N ILE A 108 -9.60 5.33 7.88
CA ILE A 108 -9.37 6.53 8.70
C ILE A 108 -9.64 6.21 10.17
N ALA A 109 -10.74 5.53 10.48
CA ALA A 109 -11.07 5.15 11.85
C ALA A 109 -9.97 4.27 12.47
N ARG A 110 -9.49 3.25 11.73
CA ARG A 110 -8.38 2.39 12.17
C ARG A 110 -7.09 3.17 12.38
N GLN A 111 -6.75 4.08 11.46
CA GLN A 111 -5.54 4.90 11.56
C GLN A 111 -5.54 5.81 12.77
N VAL A 112 -6.67 6.46 13.05
CA VAL A 112 -6.83 7.34 14.23
C VAL A 112 -6.67 6.53 15.51
N GLU A 113 -7.32 5.37 15.62
CA GLU A 113 -7.20 4.55 16.83
C GLU A 113 -5.78 4.05 17.03
N MET A 114 -5.12 3.62 15.96
CA MET A 114 -3.73 3.21 16.04
C MET A 114 -2.78 4.35 16.35
N ALA A 115 -3.06 5.56 15.88
CA ALA A 115 -2.28 6.74 16.25
C ALA A 115 -2.40 7.06 17.75
N LYS A 116 -3.59 6.90 18.35
CA LYS A 116 -3.77 7.07 19.81
C LYS A 116 -2.94 6.05 20.59
N VAL A 117 -3.01 4.78 20.22
CA VAL A 117 -2.26 3.70 20.88
C VAL A 117 -0.75 3.95 20.78
N ARG A 118 -0.26 4.36 19.61
CA ARG A 118 1.16 4.73 19.44
C ARG A 118 1.55 5.94 20.29
N ASN A 119 0.67 6.92 20.44
CA ASN A 119 0.92 8.04 21.33
C ASN A 119 1.03 7.59 22.80
N GLN A 120 0.16 6.67 23.24
CA GLN A 120 0.26 6.09 24.59
C GLN A 120 1.58 5.34 24.77
N MET A 121 1.98 4.52 23.80
CA MET A 121 3.27 3.81 23.82
C MET A 121 4.46 4.78 23.84
N TYR A 122 4.42 5.86 23.05
CA TYR A 122 5.45 6.90 23.06
C TYR A 122 5.61 7.56 24.44
N ARG A 123 4.52 7.77 25.16
CA ARG A 123 4.53 8.34 26.52
C ARG A 123 5.11 7.41 27.58
N LEU A 124 5.28 6.11 27.28
CA LEU A 124 5.97 5.16 28.15
C LEU A 124 7.50 5.26 28.03
N LEU A 125 8.01 5.94 27.00
CA LEU A 125 9.43 6.08 26.74
C LEU A 125 10.04 7.18 27.60
N THR A 126 11.30 7.01 27.99
CA THR A 126 12.10 8.07 28.61
C THR A 126 12.46 9.15 27.58
N PRO A 127 12.82 10.38 28.01
CA PRO A 127 13.24 11.43 27.09
C PRO A 127 14.39 11.01 26.15
N GLU A 128 15.33 10.21 26.65
CA GLU A 128 16.45 9.69 25.86
C GLU A 128 15.98 8.71 24.79
N GLN A 129 15.08 7.78 25.14
CA GLN A 129 14.47 6.85 24.19
C GLN A 129 13.66 7.58 23.12
N GLN A 130 12.94 8.65 23.49
CA GLN A 130 12.20 9.50 22.56
C GLN A 130 13.12 10.21 21.57
N ALA A 131 14.28 10.71 22.04
CA ALA A 131 15.27 11.32 21.16
C ALA A 131 15.78 10.33 20.10
N VAL A 132 16.13 9.10 20.51
CA VAL A 132 16.56 8.04 19.58
C VAL A 132 15.45 7.68 18.59
N LEU A 133 14.20 7.63 19.05
CA LEU A 133 13.04 7.38 18.18
C LEU A 133 12.90 8.47 17.11
N ASN A 134 13.01 9.73 17.50
CA ASN A 134 12.90 10.86 16.58
C ASN A 134 14.05 10.88 15.56
N GLU A 135 15.28 10.56 15.98
CA GLU A 135 16.43 10.43 15.08
C GLU A 135 16.19 9.32 14.03
N LYS A 136 15.77 8.13 14.48
CA LYS A 136 15.43 7.02 13.58
C LYS A 136 14.30 7.37 12.62
N HIS A 137 13.29 8.11 13.09
CA HIS A 137 12.22 8.61 12.24
C HIS A 137 12.78 9.53 11.14
N GLN A 138 13.66 10.48 11.48
CA GLN A 138 14.29 11.36 10.50
C GLN A 138 15.09 10.57 9.46
N GLN A 139 15.89 9.60 9.89
CA GLN A 139 16.65 8.73 8.98
C GLN A 139 15.72 7.97 8.02
N ARG A 140 14.60 7.43 8.53
CA ARG A 140 13.60 6.76 7.69
C ARG A 140 12.94 7.70 6.68
N MET A 141 12.63 8.93 7.10
CA MET A 141 12.05 9.92 6.19
C MET A 141 13.03 10.34 5.10
N GLU A 142 14.32 10.44 5.41
CA GLU A 142 15.34 10.74 4.41
C GLU A 142 15.46 9.62 3.38
N GLN A 143 15.49 8.35 3.82
CA GLN A 143 15.49 7.20 2.91
C GLN A 143 14.25 7.19 2.01
N LEU A 144 13.07 7.52 2.54
CA LEU A 144 11.85 7.60 1.73
C LEU A 144 11.92 8.75 0.72
N ARG A 145 12.48 9.90 1.08
CA ARG A 145 12.71 11.01 0.14
C ARG A 145 13.64 10.59 -0.98
N ASP A 146 14.73 9.91 -0.67
CA ASP A 146 15.67 9.42 -1.69
C ASP A 146 14.99 8.45 -2.66
N VAL A 147 14.20 7.49 -2.14
CA VAL A 147 13.45 6.55 -2.98
C VAL A 147 12.45 7.29 -3.89
N THR A 148 11.74 8.30 -3.38
CA THR A 148 10.78 9.07 -4.21
C THR A 148 11.49 9.88 -5.31
N GLN A 149 12.67 10.44 -5.03
CA GLN A 149 13.50 11.10 -6.05
C GLN A 149 14.02 10.12 -7.10
N TRP A 150 14.43 8.92 -6.68
CA TRP A 150 14.84 7.85 -7.59
C TRP A 150 13.70 7.36 -8.48
N GLN A 151 12.48 7.20 -7.95
CA GLN A 151 11.31 6.86 -8.74
C GLN A 151 11.02 7.95 -9.78
N LYS A 152 11.01 9.22 -9.37
CA LYS A 152 10.79 10.35 -10.28
C LYS A 152 11.81 10.38 -11.42
N SER A 153 13.10 10.25 -11.12
CA SER A 153 14.17 10.27 -12.13
C SER A 153 14.15 9.02 -13.04
N SER A 154 13.78 7.86 -12.50
CA SER A 154 13.65 6.61 -13.27
C SER A 154 12.46 6.66 -14.23
N SER A 155 11.30 7.17 -13.80
CA SER A 155 10.14 7.41 -14.67
C SER A 155 10.48 8.37 -15.82
N LEU A 156 11.25 9.43 -15.56
CA LEU A 156 11.70 10.36 -16.60
C LEU A 156 12.67 9.71 -17.61
N LYS A 157 13.57 8.83 -17.15
CA LYS A 157 14.48 8.09 -18.05
C LYS A 157 13.75 7.09 -18.94
N LEU A 158 12.76 6.37 -18.41
CA LEU A 158 11.97 5.42 -19.20
C LEU A 158 11.21 6.12 -20.35
N LEU A 159 10.57 7.26 -20.05
CA LEU A 159 9.84 8.07 -21.04
C LEU A 159 10.77 8.66 -22.13
N SER A 160 12.00 9.03 -21.77
CA SER A 160 12.98 9.56 -22.74
C SER A 160 13.57 8.47 -23.66
N SER A 161 13.64 7.22 -23.19
CA SER A 161 14.18 6.09 -23.97
C SER A 161 13.20 5.54 -24.99
N SER A 162 11.89 5.67 -24.76
CA SER A 162 10.85 5.29 -25.71
C SER A 162 10.75 6.24 -26.91
N ASN A 163 11.17 7.50 -26.74
CA ASN A 163 11.05 8.53 -27.79
C ASN A 163 12.21 8.53 -28.80
N SER A 164 13.25 7.72 -28.59
CA SER A 164 14.44 7.63 -29.44
C SER A 164 14.51 6.33 -30.27
N ARG A 165 13.48 5.48 -30.22
CA ARG A 165 13.40 4.21 -30.95
C ARG A 165 12.45 4.21 -32.15
N SER A 166 11.91 5.37 -32.51
CA SER A 166 11.05 5.57 -33.67
C SER A 166 11.66 6.61 -34.61
N GLN A 167 12.76 6.24 -35.26
CA GLN A 167 13.20 6.76 -36.57
C GLN A 167 13.90 5.63 -37.33
#